data_AF-A0A955IRM1-F1
#
_entry.id   AF-A0A955IRM1-F1
#
_cell.length_a   1.000
_cell.length_b   1.000
_cell.length_c   1.000
_cell.angle_alpha   90.00
_cell.angle_beta   90.00
_cell.angle_gamma   90.00
#
_symmetry.space_group_name_H-M   'P 1'
#
loop_
_entity.id
_entity.type
_entity.pdbx_description
1 polymer ?
#
loop_
_entity_poly.entity_id
_entity_poly.type
_entity_poly.pdbx_seq_one_letter_code
_entity_poly.pdbx_strand_id
1 'polypeptide(L)'
;MMITPVAVVLAAVAFTQDPAAAPAPPVSPVRTERITPVRIATLDREGTVPERRLGGNPREVNGLLVFDGATDGNRQVDPQIAVGRHHVLTATNGGIIIYDKAGQYVRGVAQNAFAGGIDPKVFYDQHNDVYGFDLWVYWDDAKRKPVNIAVSETGDPTGAWNIYAVDAPAGVDGGSIGSSRRWTAYSFPGGTENTFVLSTTDMKAGVPTTAYHFEGSLGHPVLTQDAIDALYFLRVTDRAFIITVVETDEHGAPTAREVGRCAHELEFVGHPPPSPQKGTEQKTASGDRNPKNVVLQGGFLWFSQTINCRGRAAVQWHQIRLDGSIVQSGLLASETSSYIQTSLAVNRNLDVLVGFQETSPSMYISPRLAWRRATDPPGTMRAITAIGEGRGATDGQSWGDYSGSCIDGGNGLDLWTVQSITDDTGKGDTIIARVLMKAE
;
A
#
# COMPACT_ATOMS: atom_id res chain seq x y z
N MET A 1 55.98 -31.11 -12.31
CA MET A 1 55.79 -29.82 -13.00
C MET A 1 54.55 -29.17 -12.39
N MET A 2 54.76 -28.26 -11.44
CA MET A 2 53.68 -27.60 -10.69
C MET A 2 53.02 -26.53 -11.57
N ILE A 3 51.68 -26.52 -11.60
CA ILE A 3 50.88 -25.48 -12.26
C ILE A 3 50.39 -24.54 -11.17
N THR A 4 50.87 -23.30 -11.21
CA THR A 4 50.46 -22.20 -10.33
C THR A 4 49.11 -21.62 -10.81
N PRO A 5 48.13 -21.32 -9.95
CA PRO A 5 46.93 -20.60 -10.36
C PRO A 5 47.22 -19.10 -10.47
N VAL A 6 46.81 -18.48 -11.57
CA VAL A 6 46.84 -17.02 -11.79
C VAL A 6 45.62 -16.40 -11.11
N ALA A 7 45.85 -15.51 -10.15
CA ALA A 7 44.81 -14.68 -9.55
C ALA A 7 44.43 -13.56 -10.53
N VAL A 8 43.16 -13.51 -10.95
CA VAL A 8 42.60 -12.38 -11.66
C VAL A 8 42.11 -11.37 -10.64
N VAL A 9 42.83 -10.25 -10.51
CA VAL A 9 42.39 -9.09 -9.72
C VAL A 9 41.39 -8.32 -10.57
N LEU A 10 40.11 -8.38 -10.20
CA LEU A 10 39.09 -7.45 -10.70
C LEU A 10 39.29 -6.11 -10.00
N ALA A 11 39.84 -5.13 -10.74
CA ALA A 11 39.86 -3.74 -10.30
C ALA A 11 38.41 -3.21 -10.27
N ALA A 12 37.93 -2.84 -9.08
CA ALA A 12 36.69 -2.10 -8.93
C ALA A 12 36.87 -0.74 -9.61
N VAL A 13 36.14 -0.51 -10.71
CA VAL A 13 36.01 0.83 -11.29
C VAL A 13 35.10 1.61 -10.35
N ALA A 14 35.68 2.55 -9.61
CA ALA A 14 34.91 3.51 -8.83
C ALA A 14 34.16 4.40 -9.83
N PHE A 15 32.84 4.25 -9.90
CA PHE A 15 31.99 5.24 -10.55
C PHE A 15 32.07 6.52 -9.72
N THR A 16 32.69 7.55 -10.28
CA THR A 16 32.60 8.91 -9.74
C THR A 16 31.15 9.33 -9.83
N GLN A 17 30.46 9.44 -8.69
CA GLN A 17 29.18 10.13 -8.63
C GLN A 17 29.39 11.55 -9.16
N ASP A 18 28.59 11.95 -10.15
CA ASP A 18 28.48 13.36 -10.50
C ASP A 18 28.20 14.15 -9.22
N PRO A 19 28.81 15.34 -9.02
CA PRO A 19 28.52 16.17 -7.88
C PRO A 19 27.00 16.41 -7.84
N ALA A 20 26.36 16.00 -6.74
CA ALA A 20 24.92 16.12 -6.56
C ALA A 20 24.50 17.56 -6.90
N ALA A 21 23.65 17.71 -7.93
CA ALA A 21 23.08 18.99 -8.27
C ALA A 21 22.45 19.60 -7.00
N ALA A 22 22.61 20.92 -6.81
CA ALA A 22 21.98 21.60 -5.70
C ALA A 22 20.48 21.26 -5.68
N PRO A 23 19.89 20.93 -4.51
CA PRO A 23 18.49 20.54 -4.44
C PRO A 23 17.61 21.65 -5.04
N ALA A 24 16.59 21.25 -5.79
CA ALA A 24 15.64 22.19 -6.37
C ALA A 24 15.03 23.07 -5.25
N PRO A 25 14.71 24.35 -5.50
CA PRO A 25 14.07 25.19 -4.50
C PRO A 25 12.70 24.59 -4.11
N PRO A 26 12.23 24.79 -2.86
CA PRO A 26 10.88 24.40 -2.48
C PRO A 26 9.83 25.11 -3.35
N VAL A 27 8.75 24.40 -3.66
CA VAL A 27 7.57 24.92 -4.35
C VAL A 27 6.39 25.03 -3.39
N SER A 28 5.62 26.10 -3.52
CA SER A 28 4.41 26.33 -2.74
C SER A 28 3.19 25.67 -3.40
N PRO A 29 2.11 25.40 -2.64
CA PRO A 29 0.83 24.98 -3.19
C PRO A 29 0.29 26.01 -4.18
N VAL A 30 -0.32 25.55 -5.28
CA VAL A 30 -0.89 26.41 -6.33
C VAL A 30 -2.36 26.74 -6.08
N ARG A 31 -3.04 25.93 -5.27
CA ARG A 31 -4.42 26.16 -4.85
C ARG A 31 -4.61 25.72 -3.40
N THR A 32 -5.48 26.42 -2.69
CA THR A 32 -5.96 26.01 -1.36
C THR A 32 -7.47 26.02 -1.32
N GLU A 33 -8.06 25.09 -0.59
CA GLU A 33 -9.49 25.09 -0.29
C GLU A 33 -9.71 24.82 1.20
N ARG A 34 -10.69 25.52 1.79
CA ARG A 34 -11.07 25.31 3.18
C ARG A 34 -12.25 24.35 3.24
N ILE A 35 -12.06 23.21 3.92
CA ILE A 35 -13.00 22.10 3.95
C ILE A 35 -13.58 21.98 5.36
N THR A 36 -14.90 21.90 5.46
CA THR A 36 -15.60 21.56 6.70
C THR A 36 -15.96 20.08 6.65
N PRO A 37 -15.58 19.26 7.64
CA PRO A 37 -15.85 17.83 7.59
C PRO A 37 -17.33 17.49 7.82
N VAL A 38 -17.73 16.33 7.32
CA VAL A 38 -18.90 15.61 7.82
C VAL A 38 -18.44 14.63 8.89
N ARG A 39 -18.88 14.83 10.12
CA ARG A 39 -18.62 13.92 11.24
C ARG A 39 -19.72 12.87 11.35
N ILE A 40 -19.34 11.61 11.56
CA ILE A 40 -20.23 10.51 11.99
C ILE A 40 -19.81 10.03 13.38
N ALA A 41 -20.75 9.72 14.27
CA ALA A 41 -20.40 9.38 15.66
C ALA A 41 -19.93 7.93 15.85
N THR A 42 -20.35 7.01 14.98
CA THR A 42 -19.89 5.62 14.93
C THR A 42 -19.74 5.18 13.47
N LEU A 43 -18.92 4.14 13.22
CA LEU A 43 -18.71 3.59 11.86
C LEU A 43 -20.03 3.25 11.14
N ASP A 44 -21.00 2.74 11.88
CA ASP A 44 -22.34 2.34 11.40
C ASP A 44 -23.40 3.43 11.51
N ARG A 45 -23.00 4.69 11.80
CA ARG A 45 -23.90 5.85 11.95
C ARG A 45 -25.06 5.54 12.91
N GLU A 46 -24.69 5.25 14.16
CA GLU A 46 -25.59 4.92 15.26
C GLU A 46 -26.57 3.77 14.92
N GLY A 47 -26.12 2.80 14.12
CA GLY A 47 -26.88 1.62 13.70
C GLY A 47 -27.81 1.86 12.51
N THR A 48 -27.74 3.01 11.84
CA THR A 48 -28.57 3.30 10.65
C THR A 48 -28.05 2.62 9.39
N VAL A 49 -26.77 2.25 9.35
CA VAL A 49 -26.17 1.50 8.24
C VAL A 49 -26.29 -0.01 8.51
N PRO A 50 -26.80 -0.82 7.56
CA PRO A 50 -26.87 -2.26 7.72
C PRO A 50 -25.51 -2.90 8.03
N GLU A 51 -25.51 -3.84 8.97
CA GLU A 51 -24.31 -4.58 9.33
C GLU A 51 -23.82 -5.41 8.13
N ARG A 52 -22.56 -5.22 7.77
CA ARG A 52 -21.84 -6.06 6.80
C ARG A 52 -20.94 -7.01 7.58
N ARG A 53 -21.46 -8.20 7.89
CA ARG A 53 -20.76 -9.26 8.63
C ARG A 53 -20.17 -10.29 7.67
N LEU A 54 -18.86 -10.20 7.43
CA LEU A 54 -18.12 -11.15 6.60
C LEU A 54 -16.80 -11.54 7.27
N GLY A 55 -16.30 -12.72 6.92
CA GLY A 55 -15.01 -13.21 7.40
C GLY A 55 -15.00 -13.64 8.86
N GLY A 56 -13.82 -13.61 9.45
CA GLY A 56 -13.50 -14.23 10.72
C GLY A 56 -12.99 -15.66 10.53
N ASN A 57 -13.37 -16.58 11.41
CA ASN A 57 -12.92 -17.98 11.37
C ASN A 57 -11.39 -18.14 11.50
N PRO A 58 -10.80 -17.65 12.61
CA PRO A 58 -9.37 -17.77 12.81
C PRO A 58 -8.94 -19.21 12.99
N ARG A 59 -7.78 -19.51 12.40
CA ARG A 59 -7.15 -20.81 12.34
C ARG A 59 -5.64 -20.66 12.23
N GLU A 60 -4.93 -21.74 12.52
CA GLU A 60 -3.49 -21.81 12.27
C GLU A 60 -3.24 -22.45 10.90
N VAL A 61 -2.42 -21.81 10.07
CA VAL A 61 -1.96 -22.35 8.79
C VAL A 61 -0.44 -22.14 8.71
N ASN A 62 0.31 -23.23 8.58
CA ASN A 62 1.79 -23.18 8.54
C ASN A 62 2.41 -22.40 9.73
N GLY A 63 1.81 -22.50 10.92
CA GLY A 63 2.25 -21.80 12.13
C GLY A 63 1.89 -20.31 12.20
N LEU A 64 1.04 -19.82 11.29
CA LEU A 64 0.58 -18.43 11.24
C LEU A 64 -0.90 -18.35 11.64
N LEU A 65 -1.27 -17.27 12.34
CA LEU A 65 -2.68 -16.91 12.51
C LEU A 65 -3.22 -16.46 11.15
N VAL A 66 -4.27 -17.14 10.69
CA VAL A 66 -4.97 -16.86 9.43
C VAL A 66 -6.48 -16.81 9.69
N PHE A 67 -7.18 -15.88 9.06
CA PHE A 67 -8.64 -15.81 9.08
C PHE A 67 -9.18 -15.24 7.77
N ASP A 68 -10.46 -15.46 7.54
CA ASP A 68 -11.17 -15.01 6.34
C ASP A 68 -11.52 -13.52 6.47
N GLY A 69 -11.42 -12.77 5.38
CA GLY A 69 -11.86 -11.38 5.31
C GLY A 69 -13.21 -11.24 4.59
N ALA A 70 -13.31 -10.34 3.62
CA ALA A 70 -14.48 -10.27 2.73
C ALA A 70 -14.68 -11.59 1.95
N THR A 71 -15.94 -12.05 1.87
CA THR A 71 -16.37 -13.30 1.22
C THR A 71 -17.58 -13.11 0.30
N ASP A 72 -17.81 -11.90 -0.21
CA ASP A 72 -18.98 -11.57 -1.01
C ASP A 72 -18.81 -11.81 -2.52
N GLY A 73 -17.68 -12.43 -2.91
CA GLY A 73 -17.45 -12.87 -4.29
C GLY A 73 -17.40 -11.68 -5.26
N ASN A 74 -16.42 -10.79 -5.08
CA ASN A 74 -16.19 -9.68 -6.01
C ASN A 74 -15.13 -10.07 -7.05
N ARG A 75 -15.33 -9.67 -8.32
CA ARG A 75 -14.35 -9.88 -9.39
C ARG A 75 -13.09 -9.02 -9.20
N GLN A 76 -13.22 -7.86 -8.57
CA GLN A 76 -12.12 -6.95 -8.24
C GLN A 76 -12.23 -6.58 -6.77
N VAL A 77 -11.67 -7.42 -5.90
CA VAL A 77 -11.85 -7.25 -4.46
C VAL A 77 -11.09 -6.02 -3.96
N ASP A 78 -9.89 -5.79 -4.48
CA ASP A 78 -8.98 -4.71 -4.09
C ASP A 78 -8.78 -4.60 -2.58
N PRO A 79 -8.28 -5.67 -1.93
CA PRO A 79 -8.15 -5.70 -0.49
C PRO A 79 -7.07 -4.77 0.02
N GLN A 80 -7.42 -4.06 1.09
CA GLN A 80 -6.56 -3.17 1.85
C GLN A 80 -6.57 -3.56 3.32
N ILE A 81 -5.49 -3.26 4.05
CA ILE A 81 -5.38 -3.56 5.48
C ILE A 81 -4.65 -2.46 6.23
N ALA A 82 -5.20 -2.10 7.39
CA ALA A 82 -4.58 -1.26 8.39
C ALA A 82 -4.75 -1.90 9.76
N VAL A 83 -3.67 -1.96 10.54
CA VAL A 83 -3.65 -2.66 11.82
C VAL A 83 -3.19 -1.70 12.91
N GLY A 84 -4.12 -1.29 13.76
CA GLY A 84 -3.86 -0.42 14.90
C GLY A 84 -3.60 -1.21 16.17
N ARG A 85 -3.73 -0.56 17.34
CA ARG A 85 -3.41 -1.19 18.64
C ARG A 85 -4.28 -2.38 18.99
N HIS A 86 -5.58 -2.30 18.70
CA HIS A 86 -6.57 -3.29 19.15
C HIS A 86 -7.33 -3.96 18.01
N HIS A 87 -7.35 -3.35 16.83
CA HIS A 87 -8.20 -3.77 15.73
C HIS A 87 -7.42 -3.97 14.43
N VAL A 88 -7.93 -4.88 13.60
CA VAL A 88 -7.56 -5.06 12.20
C VAL A 88 -8.69 -4.48 11.37
N LEU A 89 -8.42 -3.43 10.60
CA LEU A 89 -9.36 -2.86 9.64
C LEU A 89 -8.96 -3.34 8.25
N THR A 90 -9.89 -3.95 7.54
CA THR A 90 -9.75 -4.24 6.11
C THR A 90 -10.79 -3.46 5.31
N ALA A 91 -10.42 -3.10 4.10
CA ALA A 91 -11.34 -2.50 3.13
C ALA A 91 -11.26 -3.26 1.80
N THR A 92 -12.41 -3.32 1.13
CA THR A 92 -12.54 -3.81 -0.25
C THR A 92 -13.48 -2.89 -1.00
N ASN A 93 -13.63 -3.09 -2.30
CA ASN A 93 -14.67 -2.41 -3.09
C ASN A 93 -16.11 -2.65 -2.59
N GLY A 94 -16.32 -3.61 -1.68
CA GLY A 94 -17.61 -3.87 -1.05
C GLY A 94 -17.84 -3.16 0.28
N GLY A 95 -16.78 -2.68 0.96
CA GLY A 95 -16.91 -1.99 2.23
C GLY A 95 -15.75 -2.16 3.21
N ILE A 96 -15.98 -1.67 4.43
CA ILE A 96 -15.02 -1.68 5.54
C ILE A 96 -15.43 -2.76 6.55
N ILE A 97 -14.47 -3.56 7.00
CA ILE A 97 -14.68 -4.61 8.00
C ILE A 97 -13.59 -4.50 9.08
N ILE A 98 -13.99 -4.63 10.33
CA ILE A 98 -13.16 -4.56 11.52
C ILE A 98 -13.19 -5.92 12.21
N TYR A 99 -12.00 -6.42 12.51
CA TYR A 99 -11.75 -7.60 13.32
C TYR A 99 -10.94 -7.21 14.56
N ASP A 100 -10.99 -8.05 15.60
CA ASP A 100 -9.99 -8.00 16.67
C ASP A 100 -8.66 -8.64 16.21
N LYS A 101 -7.63 -8.55 17.05
CA LYS A 101 -6.30 -9.14 16.77
C LYS A 101 -6.27 -10.67 16.77
N ALA A 102 -7.34 -11.31 17.25
CA ALA A 102 -7.52 -12.76 17.21
C ALA A 102 -8.26 -13.20 15.94
N GLY A 103 -8.67 -12.27 15.07
CA GLY A 103 -9.39 -12.55 13.83
C GLY A 103 -10.89 -12.76 14.03
N GLN A 104 -11.47 -12.33 15.16
CA GLN A 104 -12.92 -12.34 15.36
C GLN A 104 -13.56 -11.08 14.78
N TYR A 105 -14.71 -11.23 14.14
CA TYR A 105 -15.48 -10.10 13.62
C TYR A 105 -15.92 -9.15 14.73
N VAL A 106 -15.76 -7.85 14.51
CA VAL A 106 -16.21 -6.79 15.42
C VAL A 106 -17.33 -5.97 14.79
N ARG A 107 -17.12 -5.44 13.58
CA ARG A 107 -18.06 -4.54 12.90
C ARG A 107 -17.77 -4.46 11.40
N GLY A 108 -18.74 -4.07 10.59
CA GLY A 108 -18.52 -3.80 9.18
C GLY A 108 -19.68 -3.08 8.54
N VAL A 109 -19.38 -2.27 7.53
CA VAL A 109 -20.32 -1.42 6.81
C VAL A 109 -19.97 -1.36 5.33
N ALA A 110 -20.94 -1.03 4.47
CA ALA A 110 -20.65 -0.69 3.08
C ALA A 110 -19.89 0.65 3.00
N GLN A 111 -18.98 0.79 2.03
CA GLN A 111 -18.16 2.00 1.87
C GLN A 111 -18.98 3.27 1.61
N ASN A 112 -20.16 3.13 1.00
CA ASN A 112 -21.07 4.24 0.73
C ASN A 112 -21.56 4.96 2.01
N ALA A 113 -21.39 4.36 3.19
CA ALA A 113 -21.62 4.98 4.48
C ALA A 113 -20.73 6.21 4.74
N PHE A 114 -19.65 6.41 3.97
CA PHE A 114 -18.70 7.51 4.11
C PHE A 114 -18.89 8.60 3.05
N ALA A 115 -20.12 9.08 2.92
CA ALA A 115 -20.52 10.12 1.95
C ALA A 115 -20.37 9.68 0.49
N GLY A 116 -20.64 8.40 0.22
CA GLY A 116 -20.45 7.80 -1.11
C GLY A 116 -18.99 7.52 -1.43
N GLY A 117 -18.73 7.21 -2.69
CA GLY A 117 -17.41 6.88 -3.22
C GLY A 117 -17.07 5.38 -3.22
N ILE A 118 -15.93 5.06 -3.85
CA ILE A 118 -15.46 3.70 -4.11
C ILE A 118 -13.94 3.57 -3.98
N ASP A 119 -13.42 2.35 -4.16
CA ASP A 119 -12.00 2.01 -4.27
C ASP A 119 -11.11 2.53 -3.12
N PRO A 120 -11.36 2.08 -1.87
CA PRO A 120 -10.62 2.57 -0.73
C PRO A 120 -9.13 2.22 -0.79
N LYS A 121 -8.26 3.11 -0.32
CA LYS A 121 -6.92 2.76 0.19
C LYS A 121 -6.85 3.17 1.66
N VAL A 122 -6.24 2.34 2.50
CA VAL A 122 -6.32 2.50 3.97
C VAL A 122 -4.94 2.59 4.61
N PHE A 123 -4.86 3.27 5.74
CA PHE A 123 -3.68 3.29 6.59
C PHE A 123 -4.05 3.37 8.07
N TYR A 124 -3.08 3.04 8.92
CA TYR A 124 -3.11 3.39 10.34
C TYR A 124 -1.89 4.25 10.65
N ASP A 125 -2.13 5.43 11.22
CA ASP A 125 -1.09 6.33 11.69
C ASP A 125 -0.84 6.08 13.18
N GLN A 126 0.28 5.42 13.47
CA GLN A 126 0.67 5.06 14.84
C GLN A 126 1.09 6.26 15.71
N HIS A 127 1.41 7.40 15.10
CA HIS A 127 1.82 8.60 15.81
C HIS A 127 0.62 9.42 16.28
N ASN A 128 -0.44 9.42 15.48
CA ASN A 128 -1.70 10.06 15.83
C ASN A 128 -2.73 9.10 16.44
N ASP A 129 -2.47 7.79 16.40
CA ASP A 129 -3.39 6.73 16.85
C ASP A 129 -4.76 6.88 16.16
N VAL A 130 -4.76 6.85 14.82
CA VAL A 130 -5.95 6.97 13.98
C VAL A 130 -5.87 6.06 12.76
N TYR A 131 -7.02 5.61 12.29
CA TYR A 131 -7.18 5.00 10.98
C TYR A 131 -7.57 6.08 9.97
N GLY A 132 -7.15 5.90 8.72
CA GLY A 132 -7.57 6.76 7.63
C GLY A 132 -7.74 6.00 6.32
N PHE A 133 -8.59 6.51 5.45
CA PHE A 133 -8.75 6.01 4.09
C PHE A 133 -9.31 7.06 3.14
N ASP A 134 -9.10 6.87 1.84
CA ASP A 134 -9.79 7.63 0.80
C ASP A 134 -11.00 6.87 0.25
N LEU A 135 -11.92 7.59 -0.40
CA LEU A 135 -12.91 7.05 -1.33
C LEU A 135 -13.05 7.99 -2.53
N TRP A 136 -12.96 7.44 -3.74
CA TRP A 136 -13.12 8.17 -4.99
C TRP A 136 -14.59 8.38 -5.35
N VAL A 137 -15.03 9.62 -5.59
CA VAL A 137 -16.40 9.93 -6.02
C VAL A 137 -16.43 10.29 -7.51
N TYR A 138 -16.80 9.33 -8.36
CA TYR A 138 -16.80 9.49 -9.83
C TYR A 138 -17.98 10.30 -10.40
N TRP A 139 -18.94 10.69 -9.57
CA TRP A 139 -20.13 11.45 -9.96
C TRP A 139 -20.45 12.55 -8.95
N ASP A 140 -20.45 13.78 -9.41
CA ASP A 140 -21.04 14.90 -8.69
C ASP A 140 -21.67 15.87 -9.71
N ASP A 141 -22.79 16.47 -9.34
CA ASP A 141 -23.53 17.38 -10.24
C ASP A 141 -22.68 18.59 -10.67
N ALA A 142 -21.71 18.97 -9.84
CA ALA A 142 -20.76 20.04 -10.11
C ALA A 142 -19.56 19.60 -10.98
N LYS A 143 -19.42 18.30 -11.28
CA LYS A 143 -18.30 17.69 -12.02
C LYS A 143 -16.91 17.97 -11.41
N ARG A 144 -16.85 18.21 -10.09
CA ARG A 144 -15.64 18.42 -9.29
C ARG A 144 -14.98 17.10 -8.86
N LYS A 145 -15.71 15.98 -8.92
CA LYS A 145 -15.25 14.61 -8.61
C LYS A 145 -14.46 14.54 -7.31
N PRO A 146 -15.08 14.82 -6.16
CA PRO A 146 -14.33 14.93 -4.92
C PRO A 146 -13.71 13.58 -4.51
N VAL A 147 -12.63 13.66 -3.75
CA VAL A 147 -12.07 12.53 -3.00
C VAL A 147 -12.48 12.71 -1.54
N ASN A 148 -13.14 11.72 -0.96
CA ASN A 148 -13.46 11.71 0.46
C ASN A 148 -12.27 11.17 1.24
N ILE A 149 -11.61 12.00 2.04
CA ILE A 149 -10.59 11.57 3.01
C ILE A 149 -11.27 11.40 4.36
N ALA A 150 -11.37 10.15 4.83
CA ALA A 150 -11.96 9.80 6.12
C ALA A 150 -10.86 9.49 7.14
N VAL A 151 -10.96 10.07 8.34
CA VAL A 151 -10.03 9.84 9.45
C VAL A 151 -10.81 9.58 10.74
N SER A 152 -10.44 8.55 11.49
CA SER A 152 -11.04 8.25 12.79
C SER A 152 -10.57 9.26 13.86
N GLU A 153 -11.37 9.52 14.89
CA GLU A 153 -10.96 10.42 15.99
C GLU A 153 -9.95 9.75 16.94
N THR A 154 -9.89 8.42 16.94
CA THR A 154 -9.06 7.59 17.83
C THR A 154 -8.59 6.30 17.16
N GLY A 155 -7.79 5.51 17.88
CA GLY A 155 -7.37 4.17 17.48
C GLY A 155 -8.46 3.09 17.59
N ASP A 156 -9.69 3.49 17.91
CA ASP A 156 -10.87 2.64 17.80
C ASP A 156 -11.62 2.98 16.50
N PRO A 157 -11.52 2.14 15.45
CA PRO A 157 -12.19 2.38 14.18
C PRO A 157 -13.71 2.16 14.24
N THR A 158 -14.25 1.65 15.34
CA THR A 158 -15.71 1.48 15.52
C THR A 158 -16.41 2.78 15.91
N GLY A 159 -15.64 3.74 16.45
CA GLY A 159 -16.11 5.03 16.93
C GLY A 159 -16.29 6.08 15.83
N ALA A 160 -16.03 7.33 16.19
CA ALA A 160 -16.31 8.49 15.33
C ALA A 160 -15.28 8.68 14.20
N TRP A 161 -15.77 9.20 13.07
CA TRP A 161 -14.97 9.51 11.88
C TRP A 161 -15.32 10.89 11.32
N ASN A 162 -14.33 11.54 10.74
CA ASN A 162 -14.45 12.84 10.07
C ASN A 162 -14.13 12.68 8.58
N ILE A 163 -15.05 13.10 7.72
CA ILE A 163 -14.99 12.94 6.26
C ILE A 163 -14.77 14.29 5.61
N TYR A 164 -13.65 14.45 4.92
CA TYR A 164 -13.26 15.67 4.21
C TYR A 164 -13.38 15.43 2.70
N ALA A 165 -14.35 16.06 2.04
CA ALA A 165 -14.51 15.99 0.60
C ALA A 165 -13.61 17.05 -0.07
N VAL A 166 -12.57 16.60 -0.77
CA VAL A 166 -11.53 17.42 -1.40
C VAL A 166 -11.76 17.47 -2.90
N ASP A 167 -11.79 18.66 -3.52
CA ASP A 167 -12.07 18.80 -4.96
C ASP A 167 -10.89 18.28 -5.80
N ALA A 168 -11.13 17.30 -6.68
CA ALA A 168 -10.15 16.71 -7.59
C ALA A 168 -10.55 16.92 -9.07
N PRO A 169 -10.57 18.19 -9.54
CA PRO A 169 -11.04 18.51 -10.89
C PRO A 169 -10.21 17.81 -11.96
N ALA A 170 -10.91 17.22 -12.94
CA ALA A 170 -10.31 16.39 -14.01
C ALA A 170 -9.50 15.18 -13.52
N GLY A 171 -9.59 14.82 -12.24
CA GLY A 171 -9.01 13.59 -11.72
C GLY A 171 -9.71 12.34 -12.25
N VAL A 172 -8.97 11.24 -12.17
CA VAL A 172 -9.38 9.88 -12.54
C VAL A 172 -9.07 8.96 -11.36
N ASP A 173 -9.82 7.87 -11.27
CA ASP A 173 -9.63 6.81 -10.28
C ASP A 173 -8.22 6.17 -10.37
N GLY A 174 -7.80 5.52 -9.28
CA GLY A 174 -6.49 4.88 -9.15
C GLY A 174 -5.45 5.71 -8.40
N GLY A 175 -5.88 6.56 -7.46
CA GLY A 175 -4.99 7.33 -6.61
C GLY A 175 -4.34 6.53 -5.48
N SER A 176 -3.67 7.23 -4.57
CA SER A 176 -2.92 6.65 -3.47
C SER A 176 -2.89 7.59 -2.27
N ILE A 177 -2.95 7.01 -1.07
CA ILE A 177 -2.98 7.75 0.20
C ILE A 177 -1.76 7.39 1.04
N GLY A 178 -1.27 8.36 1.81
CA GLY A 178 -0.18 8.18 2.77
C GLY A 178 -0.21 9.26 3.84
N SER A 179 0.58 9.07 4.89
CA SER A 179 0.60 9.97 6.04
C SER A 179 1.98 10.06 6.69
N SER A 180 2.15 11.13 7.45
CA SER A 180 3.22 11.42 8.40
C SER A 180 2.59 11.88 9.70
N ARG A 181 3.39 12.18 10.73
CA ARG A 181 2.85 12.69 11.99
C ARG A 181 2.03 13.98 11.81
N ARG A 182 2.32 14.79 10.79
CA ARG A 182 1.64 16.08 10.57
C ARG A 182 0.64 16.06 9.41
N TRP A 183 0.99 15.38 8.32
CA TRP A 183 0.27 15.50 7.05
C TRP A 183 -0.31 14.16 6.60
N THR A 184 -1.52 14.21 6.06
CA THR A 184 -2.07 13.15 5.22
C THR A 184 -2.16 13.69 3.80
N ALA A 185 -1.76 12.88 2.83
CA ALA A 185 -1.77 13.27 1.43
C ALA A 185 -2.47 12.24 0.58
N TYR A 186 -2.97 12.73 -0.55
CA TYR A 186 -3.53 11.92 -1.60
C TYR A 186 -3.00 12.41 -2.94
N SER A 187 -2.56 11.47 -3.77
CA SER A 187 -2.16 11.71 -5.16
C SER A 187 -3.06 10.92 -6.08
N PHE A 188 -3.51 11.53 -7.19
CA PHE A 188 -4.40 10.89 -8.16
C PHE A 188 -3.95 11.12 -9.61
N PRO A 189 -4.33 10.26 -10.56
CA PRO A 189 -4.13 10.50 -11.98
C PRO A 189 -5.07 11.59 -12.53
N GLY A 190 -4.63 12.28 -13.59
CA GLY A 190 -5.42 13.32 -14.27
C GLY A 190 -5.34 14.69 -13.57
N GLY A 191 -5.84 15.73 -14.24
CA GLY A 191 -5.74 17.12 -13.77
C GLY A 191 -4.32 17.69 -13.76
N THR A 192 -4.21 19.00 -13.51
CA THR A 192 -2.94 19.72 -13.35
C THR A 192 -2.52 19.83 -11.89
N GLU A 193 -3.44 19.61 -10.95
CA GLU A 193 -3.26 19.74 -9.51
C GLU A 193 -3.62 18.42 -8.84
N ASN A 194 -2.72 17.44 -8.92
CA ASN A 194 -3.08 16.05 -8.69
C ASN A 194 -2.36 15.42 -7.49
N THR A 195 -1.97 16.29 -6.57
CA THR A 195 -1.55 15.93 -5.22
C THR A 195 -2.04 17.02 -4.26
N PHE A 196 -2.65 16.62 -3.15
CA PHE A 196 -2.97 17.54 -2.06
C PHE A 196 -2.54 16.98 -0.70
N VAL A 197 -2.35 17.87 0.27
CA VAL A 197 -2.08 17.53 1.68
C VAL A 197 -3.05 18.24 2.62
N LEU A 198 -3.41 17.58 3.72
CA LEU A 198 -4.23 18.11 4.82
C LEU A 198 -3.55 17.85 6.16
N SER A 199 -3.85 18.70 7.15
CA SER A 199 -3.39 18.56 8.53
C SER A 199 -4.04 17.34 9.19
N THR A 200 -3.26 16.32 9.54
CA THR A 200 -3.76 15.12 10.22
C THR A 200 -4.34 15.46 11.60
N THR A 201 -3.76 16.45 12.29
CA THR A 201 -4.26 16.93 13.60
C THR A 201 -5.66 17.51 13.49
N ASP A 202 -5.91 18.39 12.51
CA ASP A 202 -7.24 18.98 12.32
C ASP A 202 -8.24 17.92 11.87
N MET A 203 -7.82 17.02 10.98
CA MET A 203 -8.65 15.92 10.50
C MET A 203 -9.13 15.03 11.63
N LYS A 204 -8.20 14.62 12.50
CA LYS A 204 -8.49 13.87 13.73
C LYS A 204 -9.44 14.62 14.66
N ALA A 205 -9.26 15.93 14.83
CA ALA A 205 -10.09 16.76 15.70
C ALA A 205 -11.49 17.05 15.13
N GLY A 206 -11.75 16.74 13.86
CA GLY A 206 -13.04 16.99 13.21
C GLY A 206 -13.34 18.47 12.99
N VAL A 207 -12.32 19.30 12.86
CA VAL A 207 -12.47 20.75 12.66
C VAL A 207 -12.22 21.13 11.20
N PRO A 208 -12.73 22.28 10.72
CA PRO A 208 -12.43 22.74 9.37
C PRO A 208 -10.92 22.87 9.15
N THR A 209 -10.42 22.31 8.05
CA THR A 209 -8.99 22.31 7.68
C THR A 209 -8.78 22.83 6.26
N THR A 210 -7.53 23.07 5.88
CA THR A 210 -7.16 23.51 4.52
C THR A 210 -6.54 22.36 3.76
N ALA A 211 -7.06 22.06 2.56
CA ALA A 211 -6.36 21.21 1.61
C ALA A 211 -5.44 22.09 0.73
N TYR A 212 -4.18 21.72 0.68
CA TYR A 212 -3.14 22.41 -0.09
C TYR A 212 -2.80 21.58 -1.33
N HIS A 213 -3.12 22.11 -2.50
CA HIS A 213 -2.96 21.44 -3.79
C HIS A 213 -1.64 21.84 -4.46
N PHE A 214 -0.87 20.86 -4.91
CA PHE A 214 0.38 21.05 -5.63
C PHE A 214 0.20 20.83 -7.13
N GLU A 215 0.97 21.56 -7.92
CA GLU A 215 1.02 21.35 -9.37
C GLU A 215 1.74 20.05 -9.71
N GLY A 216 1.09 19.23 -10.55
CA GLY A 216 1.56 17.91 -10.91
C GLY A 216 1.64 16.93 -9.75
N SER A 217 2.13 15.72 -10.05
CA SER A 217 2.13 14.63 -9.07
C SER A 217 3.42 14.67 -8.28
N LEU A 218 3.37 14.76 -6.96
CA LEU A 218 4.58 14.65 -6.13
C LEU A 218 5.12 13.21 -6.09
N GLY A 219 4.28 12.22 -6.47
CA GLY A 219 4.56 10.78 -6.42
C GLY A 219 3.48 10.04 -5.61
N HIS A 220 3.70 8.75 -5.37
CA HIS A 220 2.92 7.95 -4.42
C HIS A 220 3.21 8.44 -2.99
N PRO A 221 2.23 8.94 -2.22
CA PRO A 221 2.45 9.38 -0.85
C PRO A 221 2.88 8.21 0.02
N VAL A 222 3.92 8.41 0.83
CA VAL A 222 4.53 7.35 1.63
C VAL A 222 3.82 7.25 2.98
N LEU A 223 3.49 6.04 3.41
CA LEU A 223 3.09 5.79 4.80
C LEU A 223 4.32 5.86 5.69
N THR A 224 4.44 6.93 6.46
CA THR A 224 5.59 7.21 7.29
C THR A 224 5.43 6.58 8.66
N GLN A 225 6.21 5.54 8.92
CA GLN A 225 6.25 4.83 10.19
C GLN A 225 7.31 5.43 11.13
N ASP A 226 8.26 6.20 10.61
CA ASP A 226 9.20 6.97 11.40
C ASP A 226 8.51 8.17 12.07
N ALA A 227 8.93 8.52 13.30
CA ALA A 227 8.32 9.59 14.08
C ALA A 227 8.73 11.00 13.61
N ILE A 228 8.36 11.36 12.38
CA ILE A 228 8.70 12.63 11.73
C ILE A 228 7.46 13.35 11.18
N ASP A 229 7.56 14.68 11.05
CA ASP A 229 6.50 15.53 10.51
C ASP A 229 6.54 15.64 8.98
N ALA A 230 7.71 15.44 8.38
CA ALA A 230 7.89 15.50 6.94
C ALA A 230 7.17 14.33 6.27
N LEU A 231 6.48 14.61 5.16
CA LEU A 231 5.79 13.60 4.36
C LEU A 231 6.54 13.37 3.05
N TYR A 232 6.92 12.13 2.78
CA TYR A 232 7.64 11.77 1.57
C TYR A 232 6.71 11.23 0.49
N PHE A 233 7.17 11.34 -0.76
CA PHE A 233 6.52 10.81 -1.94
C PHE A 233 7.55 10.09 -2.79
N LEU A 234 7.16 8.96 -3.36
CA LEU A 234 8.00 8.18 -4.27
C LEU A 234 7.43 8.22 -5.68
N ARG A 235 8.23 8.62 -6.66
CA ARG A 235 7.95 8.39 -8.08
C ARG A 235 8.92 7.35 -8.62
N VAL A 236 8.37 6.26 -9.16
CA VAL A 236 9.13 5.28 -9.91
C VAL A 236 8.92 5.55 -11.40
N THR A 237 10.00 5.88 -12.09
CA THR A 237 10.00 6.06 -13.55
C THR A 237 10.59 4.82 -14.22
N ASP A 238 10.70 4.83 -15.55
CA ASP A 238 11.37 3.75 -16.29
C ASP A 238 12.87 3.66 -16.02
N ARG A 239 13.49 4.71 -15.44
CA ARG A 239 14.95 4.80 -15.29
C ARG A 239 15.44 5.20 -13.90
N ALA A 240 14.61 5.85 -13.11
CA ALA A 240 15.01 6.48 -11.86
C ALA A 240 13.94 6.41 -10.78
N PHE A 241 14.40 6.42 -9.53
CA PHE A 241 13.60 6.76 -8.36
C PHE A 241 13.76 8.25 -8.06
N ILE A 242 12.64 8.92 -7.81
CA ILE A 242 12.58 10.34 -7.47
C ILE A 242 11.82 10.47 -6.16
N ILE A 243 12.41 11.17 -5.21
CA ILE A 243 11.86 11.39 -3.87
C ILE A 243 11.56 12.86 -3.71
N THR A 244 10.30 13.15 -3.40
CA THR A 244 9.83 14.48 -3.02
C THR A 244 9.48 14.47 -1.54
N VAL A 245 9.72 15.59 -0.85
CA VAL A 245 9.27 15.78 0.53
C VAL A 245 8.32 16.96 0.60
N VAL A 246 7.31 16.88 1.47
CA VAL A 246 6.52 18.00 1.95
C VAL A 246 6.91 18.31 3.40
N GLU A 247 7.32 19.56 3.62
CA GLU A 247 7.74 20.09 4.92
C GLU A 247 6.99 21.40 5.21
N THR A 248 7.00 21.84 6.46
CA THR A 248 6.44 23.16 6.83
C THR A 248 7.43 24.27 6.58
N ASP A 249 6.98 25.36 5.99
CA ASP A 249 7.72 26.62 5.95
C ASP A 249 7.69 27.36 7.30
N GLU A 250 8.33 28.53 7.36
CA GLU A 250 8.39 29.40 8.54
C GLU A 250 7.03 29.94 9.01
N HIS A 251 6.01 29.85 8.16
CA HIS A 251 4.64 30.26 8.44
C HIS A 251 3.71 29.06 8.74
N GLY A 252 4.26 27.84 8.74
CA GLY A 252 3.53 26.60 9.01
C GLY A 252 2.74 26.04 7.83
N ALA A 253 2.86 26.63 6.63
CA ALA A 253 2.26 26.13 5.41
C ALA A 253 3.13 25.02 4.78
N PRO A 254 2.53 24.04 4.07
CA PRO A 254 3.31 22.98 3.43
C PRO A 254 4.03 23.50 2.19
N THR A 255 5.29 23.13 2.00
CA THR A 255 6.05 23.32 0.76
C THR A 255 6.63 22.00 0.31
N ALA A 256 6.77 21.79 -1.00
CA ALA A 256 7.28 20.55 -1.57
C ALA A 256 8.67 20.74 -2.18
N ARG A 257 9.54 19.75 -2.10
CA ARG A 257 10.88 19.80 -2.72
C ARG A 257 11.38 18.43 -3.13
N GLU A 258 12.01 18.33 -4.31
CA GLU A 258 12.78 17.14 -4.69
C GLU A 258 14.04 17.04 -3.84
N VAL A 259 14.17 15.94 -3.09
CA VAL A 259 15.30 15.66 -2.19
C VAL A 259 16.22 14.56 -2.70
N GLY A 260 15.75 13.77 -3.66
CA GLY A 260 16.49 12.63 -4.18
C GLY A 260 16.09 12.28 -5.60
N ARG A 261 17.10 11.95 -6.40
CA ARG A 261 16.95 11.41 -7.74
C ARG A 261 18.14 10.50 -8.04
N CYS A 262 17.86 9.24 -8.30
CA CYS A 262 18.90 8.27 -8.63
C CYS A 262 18.43 7.36 -9.75
N ALA A 263 19.29 7.12 -10.74
CA ALA A 263 19.05 6.08 -11.75
C ALA A 263 19.03 4.71 -11.04
N HIS A 264 17.99 3.92 -11.27
CA HIS A 264 17.79 2.67 -10.53
C HIS A 264 18.47 1.46 -11.17
N GLU A 265 18.81 1.54 -12.46
CA GLU A 265 19.49 0.49 -13.25
C GLU A 265 18.88 -0.93 -13.17
N LEU A 266 17.62 -1.04 -12.72
CA LEU A 266 16.89 -2.29 -12.64
C LEU A 266 16.83 -3.01 -14.00
N GLU A 267 17.10 -4.31 -13.97
CA GLU A 267 16.97 -5.20 -15.14
C GLU A 267 15.50 -5.32 -15.58
N PHE A 268 14.59 -5.50 -14.63
CA PHE A 268 13.17 -5.76 -14.91
C PHE A 268 12.33 -4.51 -14.76
N VAL A 269 12.15 -3.80 -15.88
CA VAL A 269 11.36 -2.56 -15.93
C VAL A 269 9.97 -2.69 -16.56
N GLY A 270 9.59 -3.87 -17.03
CA GLY A 270 8.35 -4.07 -17.76
C GLY A 270 7.11 -4.26 -16.88
N HIS A 271 5.96 -3.79 -17.37
CA HIS A 271 4.64 -4.14 -16.81
C HIS A 271 4.40 -5.65 -16.87
N PRO A 272 3.80 -6.27 -15.83
CA PRO A 272 3.64 -7.71 -15.76
C PRO A 272 2.65 -8.21 -16.84
N PRO A 273 2.92 -9.36 -17.49
CA PRO A 273 1.99 -9.93 -18.45
C PRO A 273 0.78 -10.56 -17.75
N PRO A 274 -0.37 -10.73 -18.42
CA PRO A 274 -1.48 -11.53 -17.89
C PRO A 274 -1.04 -12.97 -17.59
N SER A 275 -1.57 -13.54 -16.51
CA SER A 275 -1.10 -14.81 -15.93
C SER A 275 -2.05 -15.99 -16.19
N PRO A 276 -1.52 -17.22 -16.37
CA PRO A 276 -2.35 -18.41 -16.53
C PRO A 276 -2.98 -18.86 -15.21
N GLN A 277 -4.06 -19.63 -15.31
CA GLN A 277 -4.78 -20.23 -14.19
C GLN A 277 -5.28 -21.63 -14.58
N LYS A 278 -5.47 -22.51 -13.60
CA LYS A 278 -5.91 -23.89 -13.83
C LYS A 278 -7.28 -23.98 -14.51
N GLY A 279 -7.44 -24.97 -15.39
CA GLY A 279 -8.74 -25.38 -15.93
C GLY A 279 -9.33 -24.46 -17.00
N THR A 280 -8.59 -23.46 -17.49
CA THR A 280 -9.00 -22.57 -18.58
C THR A 280 -7.79 -22.02 -19.33
N GLU A 281 -7.97 -21.62 -20.59
CA GLU A 281 -6.97 -20.86 -21.36
C GLU A 281 -7.04 -19.36 -21.06
N GLN A 282 -8.10 -18.91 -20.40
CA GLN A 282 -8.29 -17.51 -20.05
C GLN A 282 -7.29 -17.06 -18.99
N LYS A 283 -6.64 -15.92 -19.24
CA LYS A 283 -5.65 -15.32 -18.34
C LYS A 283 -6.27 -14.30 -17.38
N THR A 284 -5.64 -14.14 -16.23
CA THR A 284 -5.97 -13.14 -15.21
C THR A 284 -4.99 -11.96 -15.24
N ALA A 285 -5.41 -10.80 -14.74
CA ALA A 285 -4.51 -9.67 -14.52
C ALA A 285 -3.47 -10.00 -13.44
N SER A 286 -2.30 -9.38 -13.56
CA SER A 286 -1.17 -9.65 -12.66
C SER A 286 -0.90 -8.52 -11.66
N GLY A 287 -1.59 -7.39 -11.79
CA GLY A 287 -1.30 -6.15 -11.05
C GLY A 287 -0.44 -5.19 -11.85
N ASP A 288 0.20 -4.26 -11.16
CA ASP A 288 0.88 -3.10 -11.75
C ASP A 288 2.36 -3.06 -11.35
N ARG A 289 3.16 -2.44 -12.22
CA ARG A 289 4.55 -2.06 -11.94
C ARG A 289 4.60 -0.89 -10.96
N ASN A 290 3.66 0.04 -11.03
CA ASN A 290 3.61 1.15 -10.10
C ASN A 290 3.33 0.61 -8.69
N PRO A 291 4.17 0.92 -7.68
CA PRO A 291 3.93 0.43 -6.33
C PRO A 291 2.58 0.95 -5.82
N LYS A 292 1.84 0.06 -5.16
CA LYS A 292 0.52 0.37 -4.56
C LYS A 292 0.59 0.52 -3.04
N ASN A 293 1.77 0.29 -2.45
CA ASN A 293 2.09 0.49 -1.05
C ASN A 293 3.57 0.87 -0.94
N VAL A 294 3.86 1.99 -0.27
CA VAL A 294 5.22 2.48 0.01
C VAL A 294 5.29 2.93 1.46
N VAL A 295 6.32 2.47 2.19
CA VAL A 295 6.51 2.82 3.61
C VAL A 295 7.88 3.45 3.86
N LEU A 296 7.95 4.40 4.79
CA LEU A 296 9.20 4.95 5.34
C LEU A 296 9.43 4.36 6.73
N GLN A 297 10.48 3.56 6.87
CA GLN A 297 10.84 2.90 8.13
C GLN A 297 12.36 2.83 8.26
N GLY A 298 12.88 3.36 9.37
CA GLY A 298 14.32 3.41 9.68
C GLY A 298 15.11 4.35 8.77
N GLY A 299 14.50 5.40 8.24
CA GLY A 299 15.11 6.35 7.30
C GLY A 299 15.22 5.84 5.86
N PHE A 300 14.55 4.74 5.54
CA PHE A 300 14.53 4.15 4.19
C PHE A 300 13.11 4.05 3.65
N LEU A 301 12.97 4.25 2.34
CA LEU A 301 11.74 3.92 1.63
C LEU A 301 11.75 2.45 1.23
N TRP A 302 10.61 1.79 1.41
CA TRP A 302 10.42 0.39 1.07
C TRP A 302 9.15 0.22 0.26
N PHE A 303 9.22 -0.60 -0.78
CA PHE A 303 8.09 -0.91 -1.64
C PHE A 303 8.33 -2.20 -2.43
N SER A 304 7.25 -2.74 -2.99
CA SER A 304 7.26 -3.86 -3.92
C SER A 304 6.52 -3.53 -5.20
N GLN A 305 6.90 -4.16 -6.30
CA GLN A 305 6.32 -4.01 -7.63
C GLN A 305 6.03 -5.38 -8.23
N THR A 306 4.93 -5.48 -8.96
CA THR A 306 4.72 -6.63 -9.84
C THR A 306 5.34 -6.31 -11.20
N ILE A 307 6.24 -7.16 -11.68
CA ILE A 307 7.04 -6.93 -12.88
C ILE A 307 6.90 -8.06 -13.89
N ASN A 308 7.26 -7.79 -15.15
CA ASN A 308 7.58 -8.85 -16.09
C ASN A 308 9.00 -9.35 -15.87
N CYS A 309 9.13 -10.57 -15.34
CA CYS A 309 10.38 -11.31 -15.27
C CYS A 309 10.30 -12.47 -16.26
N ARG A 310 11.01 -12.34 -17.40
CA ARG A 310 11.18 -13.42 -18.39
C ARG A 310 9.86 -14.00 -18.91
N GLY A 311 8.85 -13.14 -19.12
CA GLY A 311 7.55 -13.54 -19.65
C GLY A 311 6.52 -13.98 -18.60
N ARG A 312 6.83 -13.88 -17.30
CA ARG A 312 5.92 -14.14 -16.19
C ARG A 312 5.85 -12.97 -15.23
N ALA A 313 4.72 -12.87 -14.53
CA ALA A 313 4.59 -11.93 -13.42
C ALA A 313 5.45 -12.41 -12.24
N ALA A 314 6.20 -11.49 -11.65
CA ALA A 314 7.09 -11.74 -10.52
C ALA A 314 7.06 -10.55 -9.55
N VAL A 315 7.56 -10.77 -8.33
CA VAL A 315 7.68 -9.71 -7.33
C VAL A 315 9.11 -9.20 -7.27
N GLN A 316 9.28 -7.90 -7.43
CA GLN A 316 10.53 -7.20 -7.13
C GLN A 316 10.30 -6.25 -5.94
N TRP A 317 11.18 -6.26 -4.94
CA TRP A 317 11.07 -5.38 -3.78
C TRP A 317 12.38 -4.64 -3.53
N HIS A 318 12.28 -3.47 -2.90
CA HIS A 318 13.39 -2.54 -2.74
C HIS A 318 13.44 -1.90 -1.36
N GLN A 319 14.66 -1.70 -0.88
CA GLN A 319 15.01 -0.72 0.14
C GLN A 319 15.84 0.37 -0.52
N ILE A 320 15.39 1.63 -0.45
CA ILE A 320 16.12 2.76 -1.02
C ILE A 320 16.33 3.86 0.03
N ARG A 321 17.42 4.62 -0.13
CA ARG A 321 17.65 5.85 0.63
C ARG A 321 16.78 6.99 0.10
N LEU A 322 16.67 8.06 0.88
CA LEU A 322 15.93 9.27 0.50
C LEU A 322 16.56 10.04 -0.67
N ASP A 323 17.82 9.75 -1.02
CA ASP A 323 18.45 10.24 -2.25
C ASP A 323 18.08 9.44 -3.51
N GLY A 324 17.35 8.32 -3.34
CA GLY A 324 16.96 7.39 -4.40
C GLY A 324 17.90 6.23 -4.63
N SER A 325 19.07 6.19 -3.99
CA SER A 325 20.02 5.09 -4.15
C SER A 325 19.49 3.79 -3.54
N ILE A 326 19.68 2.69 -4.25
CA ILE A 326 19.30 1.36 -3.77
C ILE A 326 20.25 0.91 -2.66
N VAL A 327 19.69 0.45 -1.55
CA VAL A 327 20.43 -0.27 -0.49
C VAL A 327 20.44 -1.76 -0.79
N GLN A 328 19.27 -2.30 -1.11
CA GLN A 328 19.10 -3.68 -1.53
C GLN A 328 17.82 -3.85 -2.32
N SER A 329 17.81 -4.90 -3.15
CA SER A 329 16.65 -5.34 -3.90
C SER A 329 16.56 -6.86 -3.79
N GLY A 330 15.34 -7.40 -3.84
CA GLY A 330 15.12 -8.83 -3.96
C GLY A 330 14.10 -9.18 -5.03
N LEU A 331 14.14 -10.42 -5.48
CA LEU A 331 13.30 -10.97 -6.54
C LEU A 331 12.68 -12.28 -6.08
N LEU A 332 11.35 -12.38 -6.15
CA LEU A 332 10.61 -13.65 -6.11
C LEU A 332 10.09 -13.92 -7.51
N ALA A 333 10.58 -14.98 -8.13
CA ALA A 333 10.18 -15.40 -9.47
C ALA A 333 10.13 -16.93 -9.55
N SER A 334 9.35 -17.44 -10.50
CA SER A 334 9.21 -18.86 -10.76
C SER A 334 9.22 -19.13 -12.26
N GLU A 335 9.75 -20.28 -12.67
CA GLU A 335 9.71 -20.74 -14.05
C GLU A 335 8.33 -21.27 -14.46
N THR A 336 7.53 -21.70 -13.47
CA THR A 336 6.24 -22.37 -13.68
C THR A 336 5.05 -21.55 -13.21
N SER A 337 5.23 -20.68 -12.22
CA SER A 337 4.18 -19.89 -11.59
C SER A 337 4.34 -18.40 -11.88
N SER A 338 3.23 -17.67 -11.83
CA SER A 338 3.19 -16.21 -11.79
C SER A 338 2.90 -15.74 -10.37
N TYR A 339 3.62 -14.72 -9.91
CA TYR A 339 3.36 -14.01 -8.66
C TYR A 339 2.77 -12.64 -8.98
N ILE A 340 1.58 -12.37 -8.45
CA ILE A 340 0.72 -11.26 -8.84
C ILE A 340 0.32 -10.39 -7.63
N GLN A 341 0.00 -9.13 -7.89
CA GLN A 341 -0.51 -8.13 -6.92
C GLN A 341 0.27 -8.08 -5.59
N THR A 342 1.55 -7.71 -5.64
CA THR A 342 2.38 -7.65 -4.44
C THR A 342 2.09 -6.44 -3.53
N SER A 343 2.27 -6.63 -2.22
CA SER A 343 2.38 -5.58 -1.20
C SER A 343 3.49 -5.91 -0.19
N LEU A 344 3.91 -4.93 0.60
CA LEU A 344 5.04 -5.07 1.51
C LEU A 344 4.76 -4.42 2.87
N ALA A 345 5.34 -4.95 3.94
CA ALA A 345 5.36 -4.31 5.25
C ALA A 345 6.76 -4.42 5.87
N VAL A 346 7.14 -3.41 6.66
CA VAL A 346 8.44 -3.36 7.35
C VAL A 346 8.20 -3.02 8.81
N ASN A 347 8.86 -3.71 9.72
CA ASN A 347 8.75 -3.41 11.15
C ASN A 347 9.89 -2.52 11.66
N ARG A 348 9.86 -2.15 12.94
CA ARG A 348 10.91 -1.31 13.55
C ARG A 348 12.31 -1.95 13.59
N ASN A 349 12.40 -3.27 13.45
CA ASN A 349 13.65 -4.01 13.37
C ASN A 349 14.16 -4.12 11.93
N LEU A 350 13.43 -3.58 10.95
CA LEU A 350 13.68 -3.72 9.51
C LEU A 350 13.51 -5.16 9.01
N ASP A 351 12.71 -5.97 9.71
CA ASP A 351 12.17 -7.20 9.15
C ASP A 351 11.12 -6.86 8.09
N VAL A 352 11.03 -7.68 7.05
CA VAL A 352 10.20 -7.39 5.88
C VAL A 352 9.25 -8.56 5.62
N LEU A 353 7.99 -8.24 5.35
CA LEU A 353 6.99 -9.15 4.82
C LEU A 353 6.61 -8.69 3.41
N VAL A 354 6.46 -9.65 2.50
CA VAL A 354 5.95 -9.45 1.15
C VAL A 354 4.78 -10.40 0.95
N GLY A 355 3.58 -9.83 0.76
CA GLY A 355 2.35 -10.56 0.46
C GLY A 355 2.05 -10.48 -1.03
N PHE A 356 1.56 -11.58 -1.62
CA PHE A 356 1.21 -11.66 -3.05
C PHE A 356 0.28 -12.84 -3.28
N GLN A 357 -0.22 -13.03 -4.51
CA GLN A 357 -0.88 -14.28 -4.88
C GLN A 357 -0.09 -15.05 -5.94
N GLU A 358 -0.27 -16.37 -5.95
CA GLU A 358 0.32 -17.28 -6.93
C GLU A 358 -0.76 -17.86 -7.82
N THR A 359 -0.46 -17.93 -9.13
CA THR A 359 -1.31 -18.60 -10.11
C THR A 359 -0.44 -19.30 -11.16
N SER A 360 -0.93 -20.41 -11.70
CA SER A 360 -0.21 -21.19 -12.71
C SER A 360 -1.19 -22.04 -13.53
N PRO A 361 -0.75 -22.72 -14.59
CA PRO A 361 -1.61 -23.68 -15.30
C PRO A 361 -2.11 -24.85 -14.41
N SER A 362 -1.49 -25.10 -13.25
CA SER A 362 -1.83 -26.22 -12.35
C SER A 362 -2.55 -25.81 -11.06
N MET A 363 -2.73 -24.51 -10.81
CA MET A 363 -3.42 -24.00 -9.61
C MET A 363 -4.30 -22.78 -9.90
N TYR A 364 -5.24 -22.51 -8.99
CA TYR A 364 -6.04 -21.28 -9.00
C TYR A 364 -5.32 -20.18 -8.23
N ILE A 365 -5.84 -18.95 -8.30
CA ILE A 365 -5.22 -17.80 -7.63
C ILE A 365 -5.28 -18.01 -6.12
N SER A 366 -4.09 -18.14 -5.52
CA SER A 366 -3.92 -18.60 -4.14
C SER A 366 -2.99 -17.67 -3.38
N PRO A 367 -3.35 -17.23 -2.17
CA PRO A 367 -2.58 -16.25 -1.43
C PRO A 367 -1.28 -16.85 -0.87
N ARG A 368 -0.21 -16.06 -0.95
CA ARG A 368 1.15 -16.38 -0.51
C ARG A 368 1.75 -15.23 0.27
N LEU A 369 2.74 -15.55 1.09
CA LEU A 369 3.65 -14.56 1.63
C LEU A 369 5.07 -15.10 1.69
N ALA A 370 6.04 -14.19 1.70
CA ALA A 370 7.39 -14.46 2.11
C ALA A 370 7.81 -13.38 3.10
N TRP A 371 8.76 -13.70 3.98
CA TRP A 371 9.29 -12.74 4.94
C TRP A 371 10.77 -12.94 5.16
N ARG A 372 11.41 -11.98 5.79
CA ARG A 372 12.81 -12.04 6.18
C ARG A 372 13.06 -11.25 7.45
N ARG A 373 14.16 -11.56 8.12
CA ARG A 373 14.74 -10.70 9.15
C ARG A 373 15.73 -9.72 8.56
N ALA A 374 15.96 -8.61 9.25
CA ALA A 374 17.04 -7.68 8.93
C ALA A 374 18.43 -8.37 8.92
N THR A 375 18.60 -9.40 9.78
CA THR A 375 19.83 -10.21 9.87
C THR A 375 19.99 -11.25 8.76
N ASP A 376 18.94 -11.54 7.98
CA ASP A 376 19.07 -12.45 6.85
C ASP A 376 19.93 -11.79 5.74
N PRO A 377 20.63 -12.56 4.89
CA PRO A 377 21.46 -11.99 3.83
C PRO A 377 20.71 -10.96 2.97
N PRO A 378 21.30 -9.78 2.67
CA PRO A 378 20.64 -8.75 1.89
C PRO A 378 20.07 -9.25 0.55
N GLY A 379 18.91 -8.71 0.17
CA GLY A 379 18.22 -9.07 -1.08
C GLY A 379 17.54 -10.45 -1.10
N THR A 380 17.60 -11.21 0.00
CA THR A 380 16.96 -12.53 0.09
C THR A 380 15.65 -12.50 0.87
N MET A 381 14.75 -13.43 0.55
CA MET A 381 13.55 -13.72 1.32
C MET A 381 13.61 -15.19 1.76
N ARG A 382 12.96 -15.51 2.89
CA ARG A 382 12.78 -16.91 3.30
C ARG A 382 11.80 -17.62 2.37
N ALA A 383 11.63 -18.93 2.59
CA ALA A 383 10.71 -19.75 1.82
C ALA A 383 9.30 -19.15 1.78
N ILE A 384 8.68 -19.22 0.60
CA ILE A 384 7.30 -18.80 0.39
C ILE A 384 6.38 -19.70 1.21
N THR A 385 5.44 -19.09 1.92
CA THR A 385 4.44 -19.76 2.74
C THR A 385 3.06 -19.59 2.12
N ALA A 386 2.33 -20.70 1.96
CA ALA A 386 0.93 -20.69 1.55
C ALA A 386 0.03 -20.34 2.73
N ILE A 387 -0.94 -19.45 2.51
CA ILE A 387 -1.95 -19.07 3.53
C ILE A 387 -3.39 -19.41 3.09
N GLY A 388 -3.55 -19.98 1.90
CA GLY A 388 -4.81 -20.45 1.35
C GLY A 388 -4.65 -21.01 -0.06
N GLU A 389 -5.63 -21.76 -0.53
CA GLU A 389 -5.67 -22.32 -1.89
C GLU A 389 -6.99 -21.93 -2.56
N GLY A 390 -6.90 -21.25 -3.71
CA GLY A 390 -8.06 -20.89 -4.52
C GLY A 390 -8.77 -22.13 -5.06
N ARG A 391 -10.06 -21.99 -5.39
CA ARG A 391 -10.92 -23.14 -5.71
C ARG A 391 -11.58 -23.08 -7.09
N GLY A 392 -11.52 -21.94 -7.76
CA GLY A 392 -12.12 -21.73 -9.07
C GLY A 392 -11.26 -20.86 -9.99
N ALA A 393 -11.49 -21.01 -11.29
CA ALA A 393 -10.90 -20.13 -12.31
C ALA A 393 -11.73 -18.86 -12.44
N THR A 394 -11.07 -17.71 -12.46
CA THR A 394 -11.71 -16.42 -12.72
C THR A 394 -12.21 -16.34 -14.16
N ASP A 395 -13.23 -15.53 -14.38
CA ASP A 395 -13.76 -15.16 -15.70
C ASP A 395 -12.91 -14.09 -16.44
N GLY A 396 -11.65 -13.92 -15.99
CA GLY A 396 -10.50 -13.24 -16.62
C GLY A 396 -10.50 -11.71 -16.75
N GLN A 397 -9.40 -11.17 -17.28
CA GLN A 397 -9.08 -9.73 -17.47
C GLN A 397 -8.98 -8.84 -16.22
N SER A 398 -9.89 -8.90 -15.26
CA SER A 398 -9.82 -8.07 -14.04
C SER A 398 -9.93 -8.94 -12.79
N TRP A 399 -8.94 -8.87 -11.91
CA TRP A 399 -8.86 -9.57 -10.61
C TRP A 399 -8.72 -8.58 -9.44
N GLY A 400 -8.52 -7.31 -9.75
CA GLY A 400 -8.11 -6.24 -8.84
C GLY A 400 -6.70 -5.76 -9.16
N ASP A 401 -6.30 -4.66 -8.57
CA ASP A 401 -4.98 -4.05 -8.69
C ASP A 401 -4.24 -3.96 -7.35
N TYR A 402 -4.93 -4.25 -6.24
CA TYR A 402 -4.42 -4.03 -4.90
C TYR A 402 -4.28 -5.33 -4.10
N SER A 403 -3.26 -5.34 -3.24
CA SER A 403 -3.20 -6.16 -2.03
C SER A 403 -2.65 -5.32 -0.89
N GLY A 404 -2.81 -5.79 0.34
CA GLY A 404 -2.43 -5.01 1.52
C GLY A 404 -1.42 -5.73 2.40
N SER A 405 -0.43 -5.00 2.88
CA SER A 405 0.47 -5.43 3.95
C SER A 405 0.77 -4.24 4.85
N CYS A 406 0.85 -4.45 6.16
CA CYS A 406 1.16 -3.38 7.11
C CYS A 406 1.85 -3.90 8.37
N ILE A 407 2.51 -2.98 9.09
CA ILE A 407 3.02 -3.21 10.44
C ILE A 407 1.87 -3.19 11.45
N ASP A 408 2.01 -3.95 12.53
CA ASP A 408 1.14 -3.86 13.69
C ASP A 408 1.42 -2.57 14.47
N GLY A 409 0.53 -1.60 14.38
CA GLY A 409 0.66 -0.31 15.08
C GLY A 409 0.59 -0.39 16.62
N GLY A 410 0.30 -1.56 17.19
CA GLY A 410 0.31 -1.77 18.63
C GLY A 410 1.69 -2.12 19.20
N ASN A 411 2.43 -2.97 18.50
CA ASN A 411 3.75 -3.44 18.96
C ASN A 411 4.92 -2.99 18.08
N GLY A 412 4.66 -2.49 16.87
CA GLY A 412 5.68 -2.07 15.91
C GLY A 412 6.59 -3.20 15.44
N LEU A 413 6.16 -4.45 15.59
CA LEU A 413 6.95 -5.65 15.32
C LEU A 413 6.25 -6.60 14.35
N ASP A 414 5.03 -7.02 14.68
CA ASP A 414 4.33 -8.02 13.88
C ASP A 414 3.93 -7.44 12.53
N LEU A 415 3.91 -8.31 11.52
CA LEU A 415 3.57 -7.92 10.17
C LEU A 415 2.30 -8.65 9.73
N TRP A 416 1.44 -7.93 9.03
CA TRP A 416 0.14 -8.41 8.60
C TRP A 416 0.00 -8.27 7.10
N THR A 417 -0.77 -9.18 6.49
CA THR A 417 -1.14 -9.07 5.08
C THR A 417 -2.58 -9.52 4.86
N VAL A 418 -3.25 -8.88 3.89
CA VAL A 418 -4.50 -9.34 3.28
C VAL A 418 -4.26 -9.62 1.81
N GLN A 419 -4.73 -10.77 1.34
CA GLN A 419 -4.54 -11.25 -0.02
C GLN A 419 -5.83 -11.82 -0.59
N SER A 420 -6.06 -11.62 -1.89
CA SER A 420 -7.21 -12.20 -2.59
C SER A 420 -7.06 -13.71 -2.76
N ILE A 421 -8.19 -14.42 -2.83
CA ILE A 421 -8.28 -15.87 -3.09
C ILE A 421 -9.51 -16.16 -3.95
N THR A 422 -9.46 -17.12 -4.87
CA THR A 422 -10.67 -17.51 -5.62
C THR A 422 -11.57 -18.47 -4.84
N ASP A 423 -12.87 -18.19 -4.86
CA ASP A 423 -13.92 -19.12 -4.45
C ASP A 423 -14.21 -20.19 -5.52
N ASP A 424 -15.19 -21.07 -5.26
CA ASP A 424 -15.57 -22.18 -6.15
C ASP A 424 -16.19 -21.70 -7.47
N THR A 425 -16.65 -20.45 -7.52
CA THR A 425 -17.23 -19.81 -8.70
C THR A 425 -16.22 -18.94 -9.45
N GLY A 426 -14.97 -18.88 -8.97
CA GLY A 426 -13.90 -18.06 -9.55
C GLY A 426 -13.96 -16.58 -9.17
N LYS A 427 -14.81 -16.21 -8.21
CA LYS A 427 -14.88 -14.84 -7.67
C LYS A 427 -13.89 -14.66 -6.53
N GLY A 428 -13.53 -13.42 -6.23
CA GLY A 428 -12.57 -13.09 -5.20
C GLY A 428 -13.17 -12.96 -3.81
N ASP A 429 -12.53 -13.66 -2.88
CA ASP A 429 -12.60 -13.47 -1.43
C ASP A 429 -11.24 -12.99 -0.91
N THR A 430 -11.08 -12.81 0.40
CA THR A 430 -9.80 -12.39 1.01
C THR A 430 -9.40 -13.26 2.18
N ILE A 431 -8.09 -13.43 2.34
CA ILE A 431 -7.44 -14.08 3.48
C ILE A 431 -6.52 -13.08 4.17
N ILE A 432 -6.57 -13.04 5.50
CA ILE A 432 -5.70 -12.21 6.34
C ILE A 432 -4.76 -13.11 7.12
N ALA A 433 -3.48 -12.74 7.18
CA ALA A 433 -2.46 -13.48 7.93
C ALA A 433 -1.60 -12.55 8.78
N ARG A 434 -1.21 -13.04 9.98
CA ARG A 434 -0.23 -12.39 10.87
C ARG A 434 1.04 -13.20 10.94
N VAL A 435 2.17 -12.55 10.69
CA VAL A 435 3.52 -13.09 10.96
C VAL A 435 4.03 -12.49 12.26
N LEU A 436 4.19 -13.36 13.27
CA LEU A 436 4.74 -12.97 14.56
C LEU A 436 6.24 -12.70 14.43
N MET A 437 6.65 -11.47 14.72
CA MET A 437 8.05 -11.07 14.76
C MET A 437 8.48 -10.95 16.23
N LYS A 438 9.54 -11.66 16.59
CA LYS A 438 10.06 -11.62 17.96
C LYS A 438 10.81 -10.31 18.18
N ALA A 439 10.66 -9.71 19.36
CA ALA A 439 11.64 -8.76 19.85
C ALA A 439 12.99 -9.48 19.98
N GLU A 440 14.07 -8.82 19.57
CA GLU A 440 15.43 -9.30 19.81
C GLU A 440 15.81 -9.18 21.29
#